data_AF-A0A9N7UL26-F1
#
_entry.id   AF-A0A9N7UL26-F1
#
_cell.length_a   1.000
_cell.length_b   1.000
_cell.length_c   1.000
_cell.angle_alpha   90.00
_cell.angle_beta   90.00
_cell.angle_gamma   90.00
#
_symmetry.space_group_name_H-M   'P 1'
#
loop_
_entity.id
_entity.type
_entity.pdbx_description
1 polymer ?
#
loop_
_entity_poly.entity_id
_entity_poly.type
_entity_poly.pdbx_seq_one_letter_code
_entity_poly.pdbx_strand_id
1 'polypeptide(L)'
;MDRLASFGNDPFDKPPCRGCSSYLTEPYIKCAECGPSPFLLCLQCFTKGFEYKKHESDHRYEIMTSDFPVLEPGWTAQEEVSLLEAVMDCGFGNWQDVAYQMRTKTKEECESHYMKNFINNPLFSSTLLSLRKTKDSRFAEGAIPFKPTDEPPRPTFDSVLSRDMAGYMPARADFMEEFDNYAEWDLKDIDFVDDDSDVLRALKLAVVDIYHSRLKERQRRKKEASRRS
;
A
#
# COMPACT_ATOMS: atom_id res chain seq x y z
N MET A 1 -4.09 25.71 38.99
CA MET A 1 -4.44 26.11 37.62
C MET A 1 -3.35 25.56 36.72
N ASP A 2 -3.36 24.24 36.59
CA ASP A 2 -2.38 23.50 35.83
C ASP A 2 -2.76 23.59 34.36
N ARG A 3 -1.84 24.17 33.59
CA ARG A 3 -1.96 24.29 32.14
C ARG A 3 -2.08 22.89 31.57
N LEU A 4 -3.30 22.51 31.18
CA LEU A 4 -3.54 21.37 30.31
C LEU A 4 -2.69 21.57 29.06
N ALA A 5 -1.79 20.63 28.83
CA ALA A 5 -0.96 20.57 27.64
C ALA A 5 -1.85 20.72 26.41
N SER A 6 -1.48 21.65 25.53
CA SER A 6 -2.02 21.74 24.19
C SER A 6 -1.82 20.38 23.54
N PHE A 7 -2.88 19.61 23.33
CA PHE A 7 -2.84 18.41 22.51
C PHE A 7 -2.44 18.88 21.10
N GLY A 8 -1.14 18.77 20.82
CA GLY A 8 -0.57 19.08 19.52
C GLY A 8 -1.08 18.09 18.50
N ASN A 9 -2.09 18.51 17.76
CA ASN A 9 -2.36 18.06 16.41
C ASN A 9 -2.66 19.32 15.60
N ASP A 10 -1.59 20.06 15.30
CA ASP A 10 -1.64 21.07 14.24
C ASP A 10 -1.83 20.29 12.92
N PRO A 11 -2.87 20.58 12.12
CA PRO A 11 -3.07 19.99 10.78
C PRO A 11 -1.86 20.14 9.85
N PHE A 12 -0.91 21.00 10.18
CA PHE A 12 0.35 21.21 9.45
C PHE A 12 1.52 20.33 9.94
N ASP A 13 1.40 19.58 11.03
CA ASP A 13 2.47 18.74 11.56
C ASP A 13 2.52 17.38 10.84
N LYS A 14 2.60 17.44 9.50
CA LYS A 14 2.73 16.27 8.65
C LYS A 14 4.02 15.54 9.01
N PRO A 15 3.99 14.24 9.33
CA PRO A 15 5.23 13.54 9.66
C PRO A 15 6.20 13.54 8.47
N PRO A 16 7.50 13.72 8.67
CA PRO A 16 8.48 13.64 7.59
C PRO A 16 8.75 12.18 7.18
N CYS A 17 8.95 11.97 5.89
CA CYS A 17 9.43 10.70 5.35
C CYS A 17 10.84 10.40 5.86
N ARG A 18 11.09 9.17 6.34
CA ARG A 18 12.42 8.75 6.79
C ARG A 18 13.45 8.63 5.66
N GLY A 19 13.00 8.45 4.42
CA GLY A 19 13.89 8.29 3.26
C GLY A 19 14.32 9.60 2.60
N CYS A 20 13.37 10.51 2.36
CA CYS A 20 13.64 11.76 1.63
C CYS A 20 13.41 13.03 2.46
N SER A 21 13.01 12.90 3.73
CA SER A 21 12.71 14.01 4.64
C SER A 21 11.59 14.96 4.18
N SER A 22 10.86 14.64 3.11
CA SER A 22 9.69 15.40 2.68
C SER A 22 8.51 15.14 3.61
N TYR A 23 7.65 16.15 3.79
CA TYR A 23 6.40 16.02 4.51
C TYR A 23 5.47 14.99 3.85
N LEU A 24 4.96 14.05 4.64
CA LEU A 24 4.07 13.00 4.14
C LEU A 24 2.67 13.56 3.89
N THR A 25 2.10 13.14 2.78
CA THR A 25 0.68 13.33 2.46
C THR A 25 0.09 11.95 2.27
N GLU A 26 -1.12 11.74 2.78
CA GLU A 26 -1.81 10.47 2.58
C GLU A 26 -2.04 10.19 1.08
N PRO A 27 -1.94 8.92 0.65
CA PRO A 27 -1.54 7.76 1.44
C PRO A 27 -0.03 7.63 1.65
N TYR A 28 0.39 7.19 2.84
CA TYR A 28 1.79 6.90 3.15
C TYR A 28 1.95 5.57 3.88
N ILE A 29 3.18 5.05 3.95
CA ILE A 29 3.48 3.74 4.51
C ILE A 29 4.03 3.89 5.93
N LYS A 30 3.51 3.09 6.84
CA LYS A 30 4.03 2.91 8.19
C LYS A 30 4.57 1.50 8.33
N CYS A 31 5.83 1.36 8.70
CA CYS A 31 6.37 0.03 9.04
C CYS A 31 5.72 -0.48 10.34
N ALA A 32 5.29 -1.73 10.35
CA ALA A 32 4.68 -2.41 11.50
C ALA A 32 5.72 -3.02 12.45
N GLU A 33 6.98 -3.13 12.03
CA GLU A 33 8.04 -3.83 12.78
C GLU A 33 9.06 -2.87 13.39
N CYS A 34 9.31 -1.74 12.74
CA CYS A 34 10.26 -0.74 13.22
C CYS A 34 9.70 0.01 14.45
N GLY A 35 10.44 -0.06 15.56
CA GLY A 35 10.17 0.68 16.80
C GLY A 35 11.47 1.12 17.48
N PRO A 36 11.40 2.00 18.50
CA PRO A 36 10.20 2.49 19.20
C PRO A 36 9.49 3.69 18.54
N SER A 37 10.16 4.43 17.66
CA SER A 37 9.55 5.54 16.92
C SER A 37 8.94 5.05 15.61
N PRO A 38 7.77 5.59 15.18
CA PRO A 38 7.15 5.20 13.93
C PRO A 38 8.09 5.45 12.75
N PHE A 39 8.24 4.43 11.90
CA PHE A 39 9.02 4.53 10.69
C PHE A 39 8.08 4.74 9.50
N LEU A 40 8.06 5.97 9.00
CA LEU A 40 7.11 6.43 8.00
C LEU A 40 7.82 6.72 6.68
N LEU A 41 7.26 6.23 5.58
CA LEU A 41 7.81 6.38 4.23
C LEU A 41 6.75 6.92 3.27
N CYS A 42 7.19 7.77 2.34
CA CYS A 42 6.39 8.11 1.19
C CYS A 42 6.38 6.94 0.20
N LEU A 43 5.38 6.89 -0.68
CA LEU A 43 5.26 5.83 -1.67
C LEU A 43 6.51 5.70 -2.57
N GLN A 44 7.17 6.81 -2.88
CA GLN A 44 8.38 6.80 -3.71
C GLN A 44 9.58 6.15 -2.99
N CYS A 45 9.76 6.41 -1.70
CA CYS A 45 10.83 5.76 -0.93
C CYS A 45 10.53 4.28 -0.71
N PHE A 46 9.26 3.94 -0.46
CA PHE A 46 8.83 2.55 -0.29
C PHE A 46 9.05 1.72 -1.57
N THR A 47 8.61 2.22 -2.73
CA THR A 47 8.76 1.51 -4.02
C THR A 47 10.21 1.34 -4.48
N LYS A 48 11.13 2.19 -4.00
CA LYS A 48 12.57 2.05 -4.23
C LYS A 48 13.25 1.04 -3.30
N GLY A 49 12.51 0.43 -2.37
CA GLY A 49 13.08 -0.46 -1.36
C GLY A 49 14.03 0.28 -0.41
N PHE A 50 13.63 1.47 0.07
CA PHE A 50 14.47 2.24 0.98
C PHE A 50 14.69 1.51 2.30
N GLU A 51 15.94 1.15 2.58
CA GLU A 51 16.37 0.49 3.82
C GLU A 51 17.24 1.42 4.64
N TYR A 52 17.08 1.38 5.96
CA TYR A 52 17.87 2.24 6.85
C TYR A 52 17.97 1.68 8.26
N LYS A 53 19.21 1.49 8.72
CA LYS A 53 19.56 0.95 10.04
C LYS A 53 18.91 -0.42 10.29
N LYS A 54 17.79 -0.44 11.02
CA LYS A 54 17.04 -1.65 11.39
C LYS A 54 15.80 -1.86 10.53
N HIS A 55 15.53 -0.96 9.58
CA HIS A 55 14.41 -1.09 8.67
C HIS A 55 14.87 -1.81 7.41
N GLU A 56 14.23 -2.93 7.12
CA GLU A 56 14.37 -3.69 5.88
C GLU A 56 13.11 -3.50 5.01
N SER A 57 13.28 -3.61 3.69
CA SER A 57 12.23 -3.33 2.71
C SER A 57 11.12 -4.38 2.67
N ASP A 58 11.36 -5.54 3.28
CA ASP A 58 10.44 -6.68 3.39
C ASP A 58 9.63 -6.69 4.70
N HIS A 59 9.89 -5.73 5.61
CA HIS A 59 9.11 -5.58 6.83
C HIS A 59 7.61 -5.44 6.55
N ARG A 60 6.78 -6.05 7.40
CA ARG A 60 5.34 -5.81 7.36
C ARG A 60 5.03 -4.32 7.51
N TYR A 61 4.00 -3.87 6.80
CA TYR A 61 3.65 -2.46 6.73
C TYR A 61 2.13 -2.25 6.75
N GLU A 62 1.75 -1.05 7.16
CA GLU A 62 0.39 -0.54 7.18
C GLU A 62 0.31 0.64 6.19
N ILE A 63 -0.75 0.69 5.39
CA ILE A 63 -1.04 1.83 4.51
C ILE A 63 -1.91 2.79 5.31
N MET A 64 -1.39 3.99 5.57
CA MET A 64 -2.10 5.05 6.26
C MET A 64 -2.87 5.87 5.22
N THR A 65 -4.20 5.80 5.28
CA THR A 65 -5.12 6.54 4.41
C THR A 65 -6.46 6.73 5.10
N SER A 66 -7.10 7.87 4.86
CA SER A 66 -8.45 8.21 5.33
C SER A 66 -9.49 8.20 4.20
N ASP A 67 -9.13 7.71 3.01
CA ASP A 67 -9.99 7.65 1.82
C ASP A 67 -10.80 6.34 1.77
N PHE A 68 -11.55 6.07 2.83
CA PHE A 68 -12.42 4.89 2.91
C PHE A 68 -13.70 5.20 3.70
N PRO A 69 -14.85 4.58 3.37
CA PRO A 69 -16.09 4.87 4.06
C PRO A 69 -16.18 4.23 5.45
N VAL A 70 -16.65 4.98 6.45
CA VAL A 70 -16.75 4.53 7.85
C VAL A 70 -18.19 4.22 8.26
N LEU A 71 -19.10 5.19 8.15
CA LEU A 71 -20.48 5.06 8.62
C LEU A 71 -21.46 4.76 7.49
N GLU A 72 -21.32 5.48 6.38
CA GLU A 72 -22.18 5.36 5.20
C GLU A 72 -21.36 5.25 3.90
N PRO A 73 -21.79 4.41 2.92
CA PRO A 73 -21.18 4.41 1.60
C PRO A 73 -21.27 5.80 0.96
N GLY A 74 -20.13 6.40 0.64
CA GLY A 74 -20.04 7.74 0.05
C GLY A 74 -19.59 8.85 1.01
N TRP A 75 -19.32 8.53 2.27
CA TRP A 75 -18.67 9.41 3.24
C TRP A 75 -17.35 8.81 3.70
N THR A 76 -16.23 9.43 3.32
CA THR A 76 -14.89 8.96 3.69
C THR A 76 -14.54 9.30 5.14
N ALA A 77 -13.65 8.54 5.77
CA ALA A 77 -13.16 8.83 7.12
C ALA A 77 -12.64 10.27 7.24
N GLN A 78 -12.00 10.78 6.19
CA GLN A 78 -11.57 12.18 6.11
C GLN A 78 -12.76 13.15 6.16
N GLU A 79 -13.82 12.91 5.38
CA GLU A 79 -15.03 13.73 5.39
C GLU A 79 -15.78 13.67 6.71
N GLU A 80 -15.81 12.51 7.37
CA GLU A 80 -16.43 12.36 8.69
C GLU A 80 -15.74 13.25 9.73
N VAL A 81 -14.40 13.25 9.76
CA VAL A 81 -13.61 14.13 10.63
C VAL A 81 -13.84 15.59 10.28
N SER A 82 -13.74 15.95 8.99
CA SER A 82 -13.94 17.33 8.54
C SER A 82 -15.35 17.85 8.85
N LEU A 83 -16.38 16.99 8.82
CA LEU A 83 -17.74 17.38 9.19
C LEU A 83 -17.82 17.74 10.66
N LEU A 84 -17.23 16.92 11.54
CA LEU A 84 -17.22 17.16 12.98
C LEU A 84 -16.44 18.42 13.35
N GLU A 85 -15.29 18.64 12.71
CA GLU A 85 -14.49 19.87 12.86
C GLU A 85 -15.27 21.10 12.41
N ALA A 86 -15.89 21.04 11.22
CA ALA A 86 -16.69 22.15 10.69
C ALA A 86 -17.91 22.46 11.57
N VAL A 87 -18.57 21.46 12.15
CA VAL A 87 -19.68 21.66 13.09
C VAL A 87 -19.18 22.25 14.43
N MET A 88 -17.99 21.85 14.89
CA MET A 88 -17.35 22.41 16.08
C MET A 88 -16.99 23.89 15.88
N ASP A 89 -16.47 24.25 14.70
CA ASP A 89 -16.05 25.62 14.37
C ASP A 89 -17.24 26.55 14.04
N CYS A 90 -18.15 26.12 13.16
CA CYS A 90 -19.27 26.94 12.68
C CYS A 90 -20.50 26.90 13.60
N GLY A 91 -20.58 25.91 14.49
CA GLY A 91 -21.71 25.68 15.38
C GLY A 91 -22.81 24.81 14.76
N PHE A 92 -23.45 24.00 15.62
CA PHE A 92 -24.56 23.14 15.23
C PHE A 92 -25.76 23.95 14.69
N GLY A 93 -26.32 23.50 13.56
CA GLY A 93 -27.43 24.16 12.87
C GLY A 93 -27.00 25.17 11.79
N ASN A 94 -25.73 25.59 11.77
CA ASN A 94 -25.20 26.47 10.73
C ASN A 94 -24.66 25.66 9.52
N TRP A 95 -25.54 24.86 8.91
CA TRP A 95 -25.15 23.93 7.84
C TRP A 95 -24.61 24.59 6.57
N GLN A 96 -24.94 25.87 6.36
CA GLN A 96 -24.44 26.63 5.23
C GLN A 96 -22.93 26.87 5.32
N ASP A 97 -22.45 27.29 6.50
CA ASP A 97 -21.02 27.52 6.73
C ASP A 97 -20.26 26.21 6.89
N VAL A 98 -20.88 25.20 7.51
CA VAL A 98 -20.33 23.83 7.59
C VAL A 98 -20.07 23.26 6.20
N ALA A 99 -21.04 23.34 5.28
CA ALA A 99 -20.85 22.87 3.90
C ALA A 99 -19.77 23.68 3.16
N TYR A 100 -19.67 24.98 3.43
CA TYR A 100 -18.63 25.83 2.85
C TYR A 100 -17.22 25.42 3.31
N GLN A 101 -17.06 25.04 4.58
CA GLN A 101 -15.81 24.52 5.12
C GLN A 101 -15.49 23.12 4.58
N MET A 102 -16.49 22.26 4.46
CA MET A 102 -16.37 20.90 3.92
C MET A 102 -15.96 20.85 2.45
N ARG A 103 -16.49 21.74 1.60
CA ARG A 103 -16.27 21.85 0.14
C ARG A 103 -16.64 20.64 -0.71
N THR A 104 -16.87 19.45 -0.12
CA THR A 104 -17.18 18.22 -0.84
C THR A 104 -18.67 17.86 -0.82
N LYS A 105 -19.44 18.37 0.15
CA LYS A 105 -20.85 18.02 0.41
C LYS A 105 -21.73 19.26 0.50
N THR A 106 -23.02 19.11 0.22
CA THR A 106 -24.01 20.19 0.37
C THR A 106 -24.49 20.33 1.82
N LYS A 107 -25.14 21.45 2.14
CA LYS A 107 -25.70 21.68 3.49
C LYS A 107 -26.75 20.63 3.86
N GLU A 108 -27.58 20.20 2.90
CA GLU A 108 -28.62 19.20 3.12
C GLU A 108 -27.99 17.82 3.38
N GLU A 109 -26.92 17.49 2.65
CA GLU A 109 -26.17 16.25 2.86
C GLU A 109 -25.50 16.24 4.24
N CYS A 110 -24.82 17.32 4.62
CA CYS A 110 -24.17 17.47 5.92
C CYS A 110 -25.18 17.37 7.08
N GLU A 111 -26.30 18.09 6.99
CA GLU A 111 -27.36 18.06 8.00
C GLU A 111 -27.96 16.66 8.12
N SER A 112 -28.37 16.06 6.99
CA SER A 112 -28.99 14.75 6.97
C SER A 112 -28.06 13.68 7.52
N HIS A 113 -26.80 13.69 7.11
CA HIS A 113 -25.79 12.75 7.57
C HIS A 113 -25.52 12.91 9.08
N TYR A 114 -25.32 14.14 9.55
CA TYR A 114 -25.07 14.42 10.96
C TYR A 114 -26.23 13.97 11.84
N MET A 115 -27.46 14.37 11.48
CA MET A 115 -28.67 14.03 12.23
C MET A 115 -28.90 12.52 12.25
N LYS A 116 -28.68 11.82 11.12
CA LYS A 116 -28.89 10.39 11.01
C LYS A 116 -27.87 9.58 11.83
N ASN A 117 -26.58 9.87 11.69
CA ASN A 117 -25.51 9.02 12.22
C ASN A 117 -25.04 9.41 13.63
N PHE A 118 -25.19 10.67 14.03
CA PHE A 118 -24.71 11.17 15.32
C PHE A 118 -25.83 11.49 16.32
N ILE A 119 -27.02 11.91 15.86
CA ILE A 119 -28.15 12.30 16.74
C ILE A 119 -29.22 11.19 16.86
N ASN A 120 -29.82 10.78 15.74
CA ASN A 120 -31.01 9.92 15.71
C ASN A 120 -30.67 8.43 15.91
N ASN A 121 -29.51 8.01 15.43
CA ASN A 121 -29.02 6.65 15.61
C ASN A 121 -27.59 6.71 16.14
N PRO A 122 -27.37 7.05 17.42
CA PRO A 122 -26.05 7.02 18.01
C PRO A 122 -25.59 5.56 18.04
N LEU A 123 -24.88 5.14 16.98
CA LEU A 123 -24.23 3.82 16.89
C LEU A 123 -23.29 3.57 18.09
N PHE A 124 -22.97 4.61 18.86
CA PHE A 124 -22.22 4.58 20.11
C PHE A 124 -22.95 3.94 21.31
N SER A 125 -24.27 3.75 21.28
CA SER A 125 -25.00 3.34 22.50
C SER A 125 -24.85 1.85 22.87
N SER A 126 -24.25 0.98 22.06
CA SER A 126 -24.19 -0.45 22.45
C SER A 126 -22.98 -1.25 22.02
N THR A 127 -22.03 -0.74 21.23
CA THR A 127 -20.72 -1.39 21.02
C THR A 127 -19.89 -0.45 20.16
N LEU A 128 -18.79 0.04 20.75
CA LEU A 128 -17.61 0.60 20.06
C LEU A 128 -17.52 0.02 18.65
N LEU A 129 -17.73 0.87 17.62
CA LEU A 129 -17.80 0.50 16.20
C LEU A 129 -17.94 -1.02 16.07
N SER A 130 -19.15 -1.56 16.27
CA SER A 130 -19.50 -2.83 15.65
C SER A 130 -19.33 -2.55 14.18
N LEU A 131 -18.06 -2.66 13.73
CA LEU A 131 -17.57 -2.56 12.39
C LEU A 131 -18.56 -3.46 11.71
N ARG A 132 -19.56 -2.85 11.06
CA ARG A 132 -20.48 -3.60 10.24
C ARG A 132 -19.49 -4.26 9.34
N LYS A 133 -19.22 -5.56 9.58
CA LYS A 133 -18.42 -6.38 8.71
C LYS A 133 -19.14 -6.15 7.42
N THR A 134 -18.60 -5.27 6.59
CA THR A 134 -19.20 -4.90 5.34
C THR A 134 -19.20 -6.24 4.65
N LYS A 135 -20.37 -6.88 4.63
CA LYS A 135 -20.60 -8.02 3.75
C LYS A 135 -20.35 -7.59 2.29
N ASP A 136 -20.21 -6.28 2.05
CA ASP A 136 -19.72 -5.64 0.85
C ASP A 136 -18.31 -5.06 1.00
N SER A 137 -17.36 -5.82 1.54
CA SER A 137 -16.01 -5.74 1.04
C SER A 137 -16.08 -6.10 -0.45
N ARG A 138 -16.23 -5.09 -1.32
CA ARG A 138 -15.98 -5.23 -2.75
C ARG A 138 -14.48 -5.27 -3.04
N PHE A 139 -13.70 -6.01 -2.25
CA PHE A 139 -12.76 -6.88 -2.93
C PHE A 139 -13.67 -7.74 -3.81
N ALA A 140 -13.51 -7.65 -5.12
CA ALA A 140 -14.14 -8.59 -6.00
C ALA A 140 -13.66 -9.99 -5.59
N GLU A 141 -14.39 -10.63 -4.67
CA GLU A 141 -14.39 -12.07 -4.42
C GLU A 141 -15.01 -12.83 -5.60
N GLY A 142 -15.31 -12.13 -6.69
CA GLY A 142 -15.25 -12.75 -7.99
C GLY A 142 -13.82 -13.20 -8.23
N ALA A 143 -13.53 -14.48 -7.89
CA ALA A 143 -12.47 -15.21 -8.55
C ALA A 143 -12.50 -14.78 -10.01
N ILE A 144 -11.42 -14.13 -10.49
CA ILE A 144 -11.33 -13.68 -11.88
C ILE A 144 -11.75 -14.88 -12.71
N PRO A 145 -12.90 -14.82 -13.43
CA PRO A 145 -13.39 -16.00 -14.11
C PRO A 145 -12.31 -16.44 -15.07
N PHE A 146 -11.62 -17.53 -14.74
CA PHE A 146 -10.65 -18.13 -15.63
C PHE A 146 -11.42 -18.60 -16.84
N LYS A 147 -11.39 -17.80 -17.90
CA LYS A 147 -11.83 -18.22 -19.21
C LYS A 147 -10.60 -18.78 -19.87
N PRO A 148 -10.51 -20.11 -20.08
CA PRO A 148 -9.49 -20.67 -20.93
C PRO A 148 -9.63 -19.94 -22.27
N THR A 149 -8.69 -19.06 -22.53
CA THR A 149 -8.61 -18.34 -23.79
C THR A 149 -7.47 -19.02 -24.52
N ASP A 150 -7.76 -19.66 -25.66
CA ASP A 150 -6.76 -20.41 -26.41
C ASP A 150 -5.60 -19.51 -26.90
N GLU A 151 -5.81 -18.19 -26.92
CA GLU A 151 -4.79 -17.21 -27.25
C GLU A 151 -4.41 -16.37 -26.01
N PRO A 152 -3.11 -16.34 -25.63
CA PRO A 152 -2.66 -15.60 -24.46
C PRO A 152 -2.96 -14.11 -24.65
N PRO A 153 -3.50 -13.42 -23.62
CA PRO A 153 -3.83 -12.02 -23.74
C PRO A 153 -2.56 -11.22 -24.07
N ARG A 154 -2.71 -10.29 -25.02
CA ARG A 154 -1.66 -9.36 -25.45
C ARG A 154 -2.09 -7.93 -25.10
N PRO A 155 -1.96 -7.52 -23.81
CA PRO A 155 -2.33 -6.18 -23.41
C PRO A 155 -1.53 -5.15 -24.22
N THR A 156 -2.15 -4.02 -24.56
CA THR A 156 -1.40 -2.89 -25.09
C THR A 156 -0.46 -2.35 -24.01
N PHE A 157 0.70 -1.85 -24.41
CA PHE A 157 1.67 -1.23 -23.51
C PHE A 157 0.98 -0.15 -22.64
N ASP A 158 1.30 -0.12 -21.35
CA ASP A 158 0.70 0.76 -20.32
C ASP A 158 -0.83 0.66 -20.11
N SER A 159 -1.50 -0.37 -20.66
CA SER A 159 -2.90 -0.63 -20.30
C SER A 159 -3.05 -1.01 -18.83
N VAL A 160 -4.26 -0.80 -18.28
CA VAL A 160 -4.62 -1.25 -16.92
C VAL A 160 -4.29 -2.73 -16.73
N LEU A 161 -4.66 -3.56 -17.72
CA LEU A 161 -4.34 -4.98 -17.73
C LEU A 161 -2.82 -5.24 -17.71
N SER A 162 -2.02 -4.51 -18.50
CA SER A 162 -0.55 -4.64 -18.48
C SER A 162 0.04 -4.34 -17.09
N ARG A 163 -0.52 -3.34 -16.39
CA ARG A 163 -0.06 -2.96 -15.04
C ARG A 163 -0.46 -3.99 -13.99
N ASP A 164 -1.68 -4.52 -14.10
CA ASP A 164 -2.17 -5.58 -13.21
C ASP A 164 -1.37 -6.88 -13.35
N MET A 165 -0.79 -7.11 -14.54
CA MET A 165 0.11 -8.24 -14.80
C MET A 165 1.54 -8.03 -14.32
N ALA A 166 1.85 -6.89 -13.68
CA ALA A 166 3.16 -6.59 -13.09
C ALA A 166 4.36 -6.89 -14.02
N GLY A 167 4.20 -6.60 -15.32
CA GLY A 167 5.24 -6.83 -16.32
C GLY A 167 5.35 -8.25 -16.87
N TYR A 168 4.47 -9.18 -16.47
CA TYR A 168 4.36 -10.50 -17.10
C TYR A 168 3.74 -10.39 -18.50
N MET A 169 4.36 -11.05 -19.49
CA MET A 169 3.97 -11.14 -20.90
C MET A 169 3.48 -12.56 -21.22
N PRO A 170 2.16 -12.82 -21.20
CA PRO A 170 1.59 -14.15 -21.38
C PRO A 170 1.99 -14.85 -22.67
N ALA A 171 2.03 -14.10 -23.79
CA ALA A 171 2.38 -14.65 -25.10
C ALA A 171 3.82 -15.20 -25.18
N ARG A 172 4.71 -14.77 -24.27
CA ARG A 172 6.09 -15.27 -24.17
C ARG A 172 6.30 -16.13 -22.92
N ALA A 173 5.29 -16.22 -22.06
CA ALA A 173 5.39 -16.79 -20.72
C ALA A 173 6.55 -16.21 -19.88
N ASP A 174 6.83 -14.91 -20.04
CA ASP A 174 8.03 -14.26 -19.48
C ASP A 174 7.75 -12.88 -18.88
N PHE A 175 8.63 -12.36 -18.04
CA PHE A 175 8.56 -10.99 -17.52
C PHE A 175 9.35 -10.02 -18.40
N MET A 176 8.94 -8.74 -18.41
CA MET A 176 9.73 -7.66 -19.01
C MET A 176 11.02 -7.39 -18.24
N GLU A 177 10.98 -7.55 -16.91
CA GLU A 177 12.13 -7.46 -16.02
C GLU A 177 12.15 -8.72 -15.15
N GLU A 178 13.25 -9.49 -15.22
CA GLU A 178 13.36 -10.72 -14.45
C GLU A 178 13.64 -10.44 -12.97
N PHE A 179 13.22 -11.37 -12.11
CA PHE A 179 13.64 -11.36 -10.71
C PHE A 179 15.17 -11.43 -10.64
N ASP A 180 15.79 -10.44 -10.01
CA ASP A 180 17.24 -10.27 -9.95
C ASP A 180 17.89 -10.28 -11.33
N ASN A 181 17.50 -9.33 -12.20
CA ASN A 181 17.96 -9.20 -13.59
C ASN A 181 19.48 -9.04 -13.77
N TYR A 182 20.23 -8.87 -12.67
CA TYR A 182 21.68 -8.71 -12.69
C TYR A 182 22.44 -9.95 -12.23
N ALA A 183 21.77 -11.06 -11.90
CA ALA A 183 22.42 -12.26 -11.36
C ALA A 183 23.54 -12.83 -12.25
N GLU A 184 23.45 -12.63 -13.57
CA GLU A 184 24.45 -13.04 -14.54
C GLU A 184 25.79 -12.29 -14.39
N TRP A 185 25.77 -11.09 -13.80
CA TRP A 185 26.99 -10.31 -13.55
C TRP A 185 27.91 -11.00 -12.54
N ASP A 186 27.34 -11.70 -11.57
CA ASP A 186 28.09 -12.44 -10.54
C ASP A 186 28.89 -13.61 -11.16
N LEU A 187 28.49 -14.09 -12.34
CA LEU A 187 29.16 -15.17 -13.06
C LEU A 187 30.17 -14.68 -14.10
N LYS A 188 30.17 -13.39 -14.44
CA LYS A 188 30.93 -12.85 -15.57
C LYS A 188 32.42 -13.14 -15.47
N ASP A 189 32.97 -13.07 -14.26
CA ASP A 189 34.40 -13.20 -13.99
C ASP A 189 34.76 -14.57 -13.38
N ILE A 190 33.85 -15.57 -13.46
CA ILE A 190 34.11 -16.93 -12.99
C ILE A 190 34.59 -17.81 -14.14
N ASP A 191 35.82 -18.28 -14.03
CA ASP A 191 36.42 -19.29 -14.88
C ASP A 191 36.86 -20.50 -14.05
N PHE A 192 37.01 -21.68 -14.66
CA PHE A 192 37.57 -22.86 -13.99
C PHE A 192 38.90 -23.19 -14.61
N VAL A 193 39.95 -23.29 -13.78
CA VAL A 193 41.31 -23.61 -14.22
C VAL A 193 41.79 -24.85 -13.47
N ASP A 194 42.54 -25.73 -14.13
CA ASP A 194 42.97 -27.02 -13.57
C ASP A 194 43.88 -26.88 -12.33
N ASP A 195 44.58 -25.75 -12.19
CA ASP A 195 45.45 -25.42 -11.05
C ASP A 195 44.71 -24.73 -9.88
N ASP A 196 43.37 -24.60 -9.96
CA ASP A 196 42.58 -24.01 -8.88
C ASP A 196 42.72 -24.84 -7.59
N SER A 197 43.05 -24.18 -6.49
CA SER A 197 43.00 -24.83 -5.17
C SER A 197 41.60 -25.38 -4.89
N ASP A 198 41.51 -26.48 -4.14
CA ASP A 198 40.22 -27.09 -3.79
C ASP A 198 39.25 -26.10 -3.12
N VAL A 199 39.79 -25.18 -2.31
CA VAL A 199 39.00 -24.12 -1.66
C VAL A 199 38.45 -23.12 -2.66
N LEU A 200 39.26 -22.68 -3.63
CA LEU A 200 38.83 -21.75 -4.68
C LEU A 200 37.78 -22.41 -5.58
N ARG A 201 37.99 -23.68 -5.94
CA ARG A 201 37.01 -24.46 -6.70
C ARG A 201 35.69 -24.62 -5.96
N ALA A 202 35.72 -24.89 -4.66
CA ALA A 202 34.53 -24.96 -3.82
C ALA A 202 33.78 -23.61 -3.74
N LEU A 203 34.52 -22.49 -3.65
CA LEU A 203 33.93 -21.15 -3.67
C LEU A 203 33.26 -20.85 -5.02
N LYS A 204 33.93 -21.15 -6.14
CA LYS A 204 33.36 -20.99 -7.49
C LYS A 204 32.07 -21.80 -7.66
N LEU A 205 32.05 -23.06 -7.18
CA LEU A 205 30.85 -23.89 -7.18
C LEU A 205 29.72 -23.29 -6.32
N ALA A 206 30.04 -22.76 -5.14
CA ALA A 206 29.04 -22.11 -4.28
C ALA A 206 28.38 -20.90 -4.96
N VAL A 207 29.14 -20.10 -5.72
CA VAL A 207 28.57 -18.98 -6.49
C VAL A 207 27.64 -19.47 -7.60
N VAL A 208 28.02 -20.54 -8.30
CA VAL A 208 27.15 -21.20 -9.29
C VAL A 208 25.87 -21.74 -8.64
N ASP A 209 25.95 -22.32 -7.44
CA ASP A 209 24.77 -22.78 -6.70
C ASP A 209 23.83 -21.65 -6.30
N ILE A 210 24.37 -20.49 -5.89
CA ILE A 210 23.60 -19.28 -5.61
C ILE A 210 22.88 -18.82 -6.89
N TYR A 211 23.58 -18.78 -8.03
CA TYR A 211 22.97 -18.45 -9.32
C TYR A 211 21.85 -19.43 -9.70
N HIS A 212 22.07 -20.74 -9.52
CA HIS A 212 21.04 -21.75 -9.74
C HIS A 212 19.81 -21.56 -8.85
N SER A 213 20.00 -21.13 -7.59
CA SER A 213 18.89 -20.79 -6.69
C SER A 213 18.05 -19.64 -7.25
N ARG A 214 18.71 -18.58 -7.74
CA ARG A 214 18.05 -17.42 -8.37
C ARG A 214 17.29 -17.82 -9.65
N LEU A 215 17.87 -18.67 -10.49
CA LEU A 215 17.20 -19.23 -11.67
C LEU A 215 15.95 -20.04 -11.32
N LYS A 216 16.02 -20.89 -10.28
CA LYS A 216 14.85 -21.66 -9.81
C LYS A 216 13.74 -20.74 -9.34
N GLU A 217 14.07 -19.66 -8.66
CA GLU A 217 13.11 -18.66 -8.21
C GLU A 217 12.45 -17.91 -9.38
N ARG A 218 13.22 -17.52 -10.42
CA ARG A 218 12.67 -16.97 -11.66
C ARG A 218 11.67 -17.93 -12.31
N GLN A 219 12.02 -19.22 -12.43
CA GLN A 219 11.14 -20.25 -12.98
C GLN A 219 9.87 -20.46 -12.16
N ARG A 220 9.98 -20.45 -10.82
CA ARG A 220 8.83 -20.54 -9.91
C ARG A 220 7.86 -19.38 -10.15
N ARG A 221 8.36 -18.15 -10.23
CA ARG A 221 7.54 -16.95 -10.50
C ARG A 221 6.85 -17.00 -11.87
N LYS A 222 7.56 -17.42 -12.93
CA LYS A 222 6.96 -17.61 -14.27
C LYS A 222 5.83 -18.65 -14.24
N LYS A 223 6.03 -19.77 -13.52
CA LYS A 223 5.02 -20.82 -13.37
C LYS A 223 3.79 -20.37 -12.58
N GLU A 224 3.97 -19.55 -11.56
CA GLU A 224 2.86 -18.98 -10.78
C GLU A 224 2.08 -17.93 -11.57
N ALA A 225 2.77 -17.05 -12.30
CA ALA A 225 2.15 -16.08 -13.18
C ALA A 225 1.36 -16.75 -14.32
N SER A 226 1.95 -17.76 -14.97
CA SER A 226 1.30 -18.55 -16.02
C SER A 226 0.04 -19.29 -15.54
N ARG A 227 -0.04 -19.66 -14.26
CA ARG A 227 -1.22 -20.31 -13.68
C ARG A 227 -2.34 -19.33 -13.36
N ARG A 228 -2.02 -18.04 -13.26
CA ARG A 228 -2.96 -16.96 -12.92
C ARG A 228 -3.50 -16.25 -14.17
N SER A 229 -2.76 -16.27 -15.28
CA SER A 229 -3.17 -15.80 -16.60
C SER A 229 -4.05 -16.82 -17.32
#